data_AF-A0A8T7HA02-F1
#
_entry.id   AF-A0A8T7HA02-F1
#
_cell.length_a   1.000
_cell.length_b   1.000
_cell.length_c   1.000
_cell.angle_alpha   90.00
_cell.angle_beta   90.00
_cell.angle_gamma   90.00
#
_symmetry.space_group_name_H-M   'P 1'
#
loop_
_entity.id
_entity.type
_entity.pdbx_description
1 polymer ?
#
loop_
_entity_poly.entity_id
_entity_poly.type
_entity_poly.pdbx_seq_one_letter_code
_entity_poly.pdbx_strand_id
1 'polypeptide(L)' 'MNDKQFNEICKKIDKIFAIIAVQSISDKDDKIYALKNLGFKNTEISPIVGLKNVRDTKGWKRK' A
#
# COMPACT_ATOMS: atom_id res chain seq x y z
N MET A 1 -0.43 15.21 23.65
CA MET A 1 -0.75 14.87 22.25
C MET A 1 -2.23 15.17 22.05
N ASN A 2 -2.60 15.90 20.99
CA ASN A 2 -4.02 16.17 20.70
C ASN A 2 -4.65 15.07 19.84
N ASP A 3 -5.97 15.02 19.76
CA ASP A 3 -6.72 13.98 19.04
C ASP A 3 -6.34 13.90 17.56
N LYS A 4 -6.00 15.04 16.94
CA LYS A 4 -5.53 15.09 15.55
C LYS A 4 -4.22 14.34 15.38
N GLN A 5 -3.24 14.60 16.25
CA GLN A 5 -1.95 13.92 16.24
C GLN A 5 -2.12 12.41 16.50
N PHE A 6 -2.97 12.03 17.46
CA PHE A 6 -3.26 10.62 17.73
C PHE A 6 -3.84 9.90 16.51
N ASN A 7 -4.86 10.49 15.88
CA ASN A 7 -5.50 9.92 14.70
C ASN A 7 -4.55 9.81 13.50
N GLU A 8 -3.65 10.78 13.32
CA GLU A 8 -2.60 10.69 12.30
C GLU A 8 -1.60 9.56 12.58
N ILE A 9 -1.26 9.31 13.84
CA ILE A 9 -0.40 8.19 14.23
C ILE A 9 -1.10 6.86 13.98
N CYS A 10 -2.36 6.70 14.39
CA CYS A 10 -3.14 5.48 14.12
C CYS A 10 -3.17 5.17 12.63
N LYS A 11 -3.47 6.16 11.78
CA LYS A 11 -3.48 5.98 10.31
C LYS A 11 -2.12 5.52 9.76
N LYS A 12 -1.01 6.02 10.31
CA LYS A 12 0.33 5.60 9.91
C LYS A 12 0.62 4.16 10.34
N ILE A 13 0.21 3.80 11.56
CA ILE A 13 0.34 2.43 12.09
C ILE A 13 -0.47 1.44 11.24
N ASP A 14 -1.71 1.76 10.90
CA ASP A 14 -2.56 0.93 10.03
C ASP A 14 -1.90 0.68 8.67
N LYS A 15 -1.28 1.72 8.08
CA LYS A 15 -0.53 1.57 6.83
C LYS A 15 0.68 0.65 6.99
N ILE A 16 1.41 0.71 8.11
CA ILE A 16 2.54 -0.17 8.35
C ILE A 16 2.07 -1.63 8.45
N PHE A 17 0.99 -1.90 9.20
CA PHE A 17 0.42 -3.24 9.28
C PHE A 17 -0.04 -3.77 7.93
N ALA A 18 -0.69 -2.91 7.12
CA ALA A 18 -1.06 -3.26 5.75
C ALA A 18 0.17 -3.66 4.90
N ILE A 19 1.27 -2.91 4.98
CA ILE A 19 2.52 -3.22 4.27
C ILE A 19 3.08 -4.57 4.71
N ILE A 20 3.09 -4.85 6.01
CA ILE A 20 3.60 -6.12 6.57
C ILE A 20 2.73 -7.29 6.10
N ALA A 21 1.40 -7.15 6.18
CA ALA A 21 0.46 -8.20 5.79
C ALA A 21 0.66 -8.64 4.32
N VAL A 22 0.85 -7.66 3.42
CA VAL A 22 1.05 -7.97 2.00
C VAL A 22 2.44 -8.53 1.68
N GLN A 23 3.42 -8.52 2.60
CA GLN A 23 4.73 -9.10 2.33
C GLN A 23 4.68 -10.62 2.12
N SER A 24 3.68 -11.28 2.71
CA SER A 24 3.40 -12.71 2.50
C SER A 24 3.01 -13.04 1.05
N ILE A 25 2.54 -12.06 0.28
CA ILE A 25 2.14 -12.26 -1.12
C ILE A 25 3.39 -12.29 -2.00
N SER A 26 3.64 -13.46 -2.62
CA SER A 26 4.80 -13.67 -3.51
C SER A 26 4.61 -13.02 -4.87
N ASP A 27 3.39 -13.04 -5.41
CA ASP A 27 3.09 -12.42 -6.69
C ASP A 27 3.04 -10.89 -6.57
N LYS A 28 3.75 -10.22 -7.48
CA LYS A 28 3.89 -8.76 -7.43
C LYS A 28 2.60 -8.05 -7.83
N ASP A 29 1.87 -8.56 -8.82
CA ASP A 29 0.62 -7.95 -9.28
C ASP A 29 -0.47 -8.11 -8.21
N ASP A 30 -0.54 -9.26 -7.52
CA ASP A 30 -1.43 -9.46 -6.38
C ASP A 30 -1.08 -8.54 -5.20
N LYS A 31 0.22 -8.34 -4.92
CA LYS A 31 0.67 -7.37 -3.89
C LYS A 31 0.25 -5.94 -4.21
N ILE A 32 0.41 -5.52 -5.48
CA ILE A 32 -0.03 -4.19 -5.95
C ILE A 32 -1.55 -4.04 -5.84
N TYR A 33 -2.30 -5.06 -6.25
CA TYR A 33 -3.76 -5.06 -6.19
C TYR A 33 -4.27 -4.97 -4.75
N ALA A 34 -3.69 -5.75 -3.83
CA ALA A 34 -4.02 -5.70 -2.42
C ALA A 34 -3.77 -4.31 -1.81
N LEU A 35 -2.59 -3.72 -2.04
CA LEU A 35 -2.26 -2.38 -1.55
C LEU A 35 -3.18 -1.29 -2.13
N LYS A 36 -3.53 -1.40 -3.41
CA LYS A 36 -4.50 -0.50 -4.06
C LYS A 36 -5.86 -0.59 -3.35
N ASN A 37 -6.35 -1.79 -3.06
CA ASN A 37 -7.63 -1.99 -2.37
C ASN A 37 -7.60 -1.50 -0.91
N LEU A 38 -6.42 -1.49 -0.27
CA LEU A 38 -6.20 -0.89 1.04
C LEU A 38 -6.08 0.66 0.99
N GLY A 39 -6.31 1.27 -0.17
CA GLY A 39 -6.37 2.72 -0.34
C GLY A 39 -5.01 3.40 -0.52
N PHE A 40 -3.94 2.63 -0.79
CA PHE A 40 -2.63 3.22 -1.07
C PHE A 40 -2.61 3.88 -2.46
N LYS A 41 -1.99 5.06 -2.54
CA LYS A 41 -1.77 5.76 -3.80
C LYS A 41 -0.62 5.11 -4.57
N ASN A 42 -0.63 5.24 -5.90
CA ASN A 42 0.45 4.75 -6.76
C ASN A 42 1.86 5.17 -6.29
N THR A 43 2.02 6.40 -5.80
CA THR A 43 3.29 6.94 -5.28
C THR A 43 3.73 6.26 -3.99
N GLU A 44 2.80 5.72 -3.21
CA GLU A 44 3.08 4.98 -1.97
C GLU A 44 3.41 3.50 -2.31
N ILE A 45 2.73 2.91 -3.28
CA ILE A 45 2.94 1.51 -3.68
C ILE A 45 4.26 1.32 -4.44
N SER A 46 4.58 2.21 -5.39
CA SER A 46 5.81 2.15 -6.20
C SER A 46 7.08 1.80 -5.41
N PRO A 47 7.44 2.51 -4.32
CA PRO A 47 8.61 2.17 -3.52
C PRO A 47 8.47 0.85 -2.75
N ILE A 48 7.26 0.46 -2.31
CA ILE A 48 7.03 -0.81 -1.58
C ILE A 48 7.34 -2.02 -2.46
N VAL A 49 7.02 -1.94 -3.75
CA VAL A 49 7.19 -3.06 -4.70
C VAL A 49 8.42 -2.93 -5.62
N GLY A 50 9.23 -1.89 -5.41
CA GLY A 50 10.45 -1.62 -6.17
C GLY A 50 10.21 -1.26 -7.63
N LEU A 51 9.19 -0.47 -7.93
CA LEU A 51 8.84 -0.03 -9.29
C LEU A 51 8.85 1.50 -9.41
N LYS A 52 9.23 2.01 -10.59
CA LYS A 52 9.16 3.45 -10.90
C LYS A 52 7.71 3.93 -11.05
N ASN A 53 6.87 3.13 -11.70
CA ASN A 53 5.44 3.40 -11.90
C ASN A 53 4.64 2.10 -11.81
N VAL A 54 3.72 2.00 -10.86
CA VAL A 54 2.82 0.85 -10.73
C VAL A 54 1.60 0.92 -11.64
N ARG A 55 1.29 2.08 -12.23
CA ARG A 55 0.05 2.25 -13.03
C ARG A 55 -0.02 1.37 -14.27
N ASP A 56 1.14 0.97 -14.79
CA ASP A 56 1.24 0.17 -16.00
C ASP A 56 1.10 -1.34 -15.74
N THR A 57 1.18 -1.76 -14.46
CA THR A 57 1.12 -3.16 -14.01
C THR A 57 -0.28 -3.75 -14.11
N LYS A 58 -0.38 -5.08 -14.24
CA LYS A 58 -1.68 -5.77 -14.28
C LYS A 58 -2.39 -5.65 -12.94
N GLY A 59 -1.65 -5.73 -11.83
CA GLY A 59 -2.17 -5.56 -10.48
C GLY A 59 -2.86 -4.22 -10.26
N TRP A 60 -2.32 -3.14 -10.80
CA TRP A 60 -2.95 -1.81 -10.70
C TRP A 60 -4.20 -1.68 -11.56
N LYS A 61 -4.18 -2.24 -12.76
CA LYS A 61 -5.29 -2.18 -13.73
C LYS A 61 -6.43 -3.13 -13.37
N ARG A 62 -6.19 -4.12 -12.50
CA ARG A 62 -7.20 -5.04 -11.99
C ARG A 62 -8.32 -4.29 -11.27
N LYS A 63 -9.56 -4.65 -11.57
CA LYS A 63 -10.78 -4.09 -10.99
C LYS A 63 -11.12 -4.81 -9.69
#